data_AF-A0A5Q3QDX8-F1
#
_entry.id   AF-A0A5Q3QDX8-F1
#
_cell.length_a   1.000
_cell.length_b   1.000
_cell.length_c   1.000
_cell.angle_alpha   90.00
_cell.angle_beta   90.00
_cell.angle_gamma   90.00
#
_symmetry.space_group_name_H-M   'P 1'
#
loop_
_entity.id
_entity.type
_entity.pdbx_description
1 polymer ?
#
loop_
_entity_poly.entity_id
_entity_poly.type
_entity_poly.pdbx_seq_one_letter_code
_entity_poly.pdbx_strand_id
1 'polypeptide(L)'
;MSRTFQPRPGFTVQAYEFALAPTEQQADALRSNCGGQRFAYNWALARVKANLDQQEAERSYGVSEDEVTPGLNWSAYSLRKTWNAAKHAVAPWWAENSKEAYSSGLANLATALNNWNRSRKGQRVGKRVGFPRFKSKRSTWSATFTTGAFGLAQRNRRHVRLPTIGTVRTHESTRKLARRIEADTARILKATVSHRRGRWLVSLQAEVQRDQPQPATTGGTVGVDRGQAPGGALHRRTRVESEAPGPCAAETAPTATADVPPHGSGQADQAETVERWHDTQDRVRRVQHYVANARAEGLHQLSSRLVDEFDTVVVEDLNVAGMLKSRTLSRSIADVGMGELRRQLDYKNYLEQTSPGCRRPVVPIQQNLLGLWRGENQAAPVRADLQLRCLRPVPGS
;
A
#
# COMPACT_ATOMS: atom_id res chain seq x y z
N MET A 1 -25.52 8.13 1.43
CA MET A 1 -24.81 6.85 1.24
C MET A 1 -23.88 6.97 0.03
N SER A 2 -22.57 6.94 0.22
CA SER A 2 -21.62 6.90 -0.92
C SER A 2 -21.76 5.54 -1.58
N ARG A 3 -22.34 5.46 -2.80
CA ARG A 3 -22.30 4.22 -3.60
C ARG A 3 -20.84 3.80 -3.74
N THR A 4 -20.49 2.67 -3.14
CA THR A 4 -19.19 2.03 -3.39
C THR A 4 -19.09 1.77 -4.88
N PHE A 5 -18.00 2.20 -5.51
CA PHE A 5 -17.77 1.93 -6.93
C PHE A 5 -17.82 0.41 -7.16
N GLN A 6 -18.70 -0.03 -8.06
CA GLN A 6 -18.78 -1.41 -8.51
C GLN A 6 -18.24 -1.47 -9.94
N PRO A 7 -17.27 -2.35 -10.23
CA PRO A 7 -16.81 -2.56 -11.61
C PRO A 7 -17.93 -3.13 -12.47
N ARG A 8 -17.79 -2.99 -13.78
CA ARG A 8 -18.68 -3.63 -14.76
C ARG A 8 -18.68 -5.17 -14.57
N PRO A 9 -19.78 -5.87 -14.86
CA PRO A 9 -19.78 -7.34 -14.86
C PRO A 9 -18.65 -7.89 -15.75
N GLY A 10 -17.88 -8.86 -15.26
CA GLY A 10 -16.69 -9.40 -15.95
C GLY A 10 -15.43 -8.53 -15.89
N PHE A 11 -15.49 -7.37 -15.22
CA PHE A 11 -14.35 -6.49 -14.99
C PHE A 11 -13.90 -6.55 -13.53
N THR A 12 -12.59 -6.45 -13.35
CA THR A 12 -11.95 -6.39 -12.03
C THR A 12 -11.14 -5.11 -11.93
N VAL A 13 -11.07 -4.53 -10.73
CA VAL A 13 -10.30 -3.31 -10.51
C VAL A 13 -8.88 -3.66 -10.12
N GLN A 14 -7.93 -3.28 -10.96
CA GLN A 14 -6.50 -3.56 -10.76
C GLN A 14 -5.71 -2.25 -10.78
N ALA A 15 -4.63 -2.19 -10.01
CA ALA A 15 -3.64 -1.12 -10.09
C ALA A 15 -2.47 -1.55 -10.98
N TYR A 16 -2.08 -0.69 -11.92
CA TYR A 16 -0.82 -0.79 -12.67
C TYR A 16 0.13 0.26 -12.12
N GLU A 17 1.24 -0.17 -11.52
CA GLU A 17 2.26 0.72 -10.98
C GLU A 17 3.45 0.81 -11.94
N PHE A 18 3.91 2.03 -12.19
CA PHE A 18 5.07 2.33 -13.04
C PHE A 18 5.99 3.33 -12.34
N ALA A 19 7.30 3.10 -12.42
CA ALA A 19 8.29 4.08 -11.99
C ALA A 19 8.43 5.18 -13.05
N LEU A 20 8.34 6.43 -12.60
CA LEU A 20 8.48 7.62 -13.42
C LEU A 20 9.95 8.05 -13.50
N ALA A 21 10.34 8.55 -14.67
CA ALA A 21 11.60 9.24 -14.93
C ALA A 21 11.32 10.71 -15.30
N PRO A 22 10.87 11.54 -14.34
CA PRO A 22 10.53 12.94 -14.61
C PRO A 22 11.77 13.78 -14.91
N THR A 23 11.60 14.84 -15.70
CA THR A 23 12.57 15.95 -15.73
C THR A 23 12.57 16.69 -14.39
N GLU A 24 13.56 17.54 -14.14
CA GLU A 24 13.64 18.32 -12.90
C GLU A 24 12.39 19.20 -12.71
N GLN A 25 11.97 19.92 -13.75
CA GLN A 25 10.74 20.72 -13.76
C GLN A 25 9.49 19.86 -13.45
N GLN A 26 9.42 18.65 -14.01
CA GLN A 26 8.31 17.73 -13.72
C GLN A 26 8.38 17.22 -12.28
N ALA A 27 9.57 16.94 -11.75
CA ALA A 27 9.76 16.54 -10.37
C ALA A 27 9.30 17.64 -9.40
N ASP A 28 9.59 18.91 -9.69
CA ASP A 28 9.10 20.04 -8.91
C ASP A 28 7.59 20.19 -8.98
N ALA A 29 6.99 20.04 -10.16
CA ALA A 29 5.54 20.02 -10.30
C ALA A 29 4.90 18.86 -9.51
N LEU A 30 5.50 17.66 -9.51
CA LEU A 30 5.05 16.51 -8.72
C LEU A 30 5.16 16.80 -7.20
N ARG A 31 6.27 17.41 -6.75
CA ARG A 31 6.45 17.85 -5.35
C ARG A 31 5.42 18.90 -4.95
N SER A 32 5.18 19.90 -5.80
CA SER A 32 4.22 20.97 -5.56
C SER A 32 2.79 20.43 -5.43
N ASN A 33 2.37 19.53 -6.34
CA ASN A 33 1.07 18.87 -6.25
C ASN A 33 0.92 18.05 -4.96
N CYS A 34 1.93 17.26 -4.58
CA CYS A 34 1.92 16.54 -3.30
C CYS A 34 1.88 17.48 -2.08
N GLY A 35 2.56 18.62 -2.18
CA GLY A 35 2.51 19.71 -1.21
C GLY A 35 1.12 20.32 -1.08
N GLY A 36 0.44 20.58 -2.20
CA GLY A 36 -0.94 21.07 -2.26
C GLY A 36 -1.92 20.08 -1.61
N GLN A 37 -1.79 18.78 -1.89
CA GLN A 37 -2.58 17.73 -1.22
C GLN A 37 -2.38 17.76 0.31
N ARG A 38 -1.13 17.86 0.77
CA ARG A 38 -0.80 17.95 2.19
C ARG A 38 -1.38 19.22 2.83
N PHE A 39 -1.26 20.35 2.14
CA PHE A 39 -1.76 21.64 2.62
C PHE A 39 -3.27 21.62 2.81
N ALA A 40 -4.05 21.21 1.80
CA ALA A 40 -5.50 21.10 1.93
C ALA A 40 -5.93 20.13 3.04
N TYR A 41 -5.24 18.99 3.18
CA TYR A 41 -5.49 18.04 4.27
C TYR A 41 -5.28 18.70 5.64
N ASN A 42 -4.14 19.36 5.86
CA ASN A 42 -3.82 19.98 7.14
C ASN A 42 -4.72 21.18 7.43
N TRP A 43 -4.99 22.02 6.43
CA TRP A 43 -5.89 23.16 6.55
C TRP A 43 -7.29 22.74 6.99
N ALA A 44 -7.86 21.71 6.35
CA ALA A 44 -9.17 21.21 6.71
C ALA A 44 -9.17 20.53 8.08
N LEU A 45 -8.10 19.80 8.44
CA LEU A 45 -7.96 19.18 9.75
C LEU A 45 -7.87 20.23 10.87
N ALA A 46 -7.17 21.34 10.64
CA ALA A 46 -7.08 22.44 11.59
C ALA A 46 -8.47 23.05 11.88
N ARG A 47 -9.31 23.20 10.85
CA ARG A 47 -10.69 23.69 11.01
C ARG A 47 -11.58 22.71 11.77
N VAL A 48 -11.46 21.41 11.47
CA VAL A 48 -12.18 20.37 12.22
C VAL A 48 -11.78 20.39 13.69
N LYS A 49 -10.47 20.51 13.97
CA LYS A 49 -9.98 20.64 15.35
C LYS A 49 -10.52 21.89 16.03
N ALA A 50 -10.38 23.07 15.42
CA ALA A 50 -10.89 24.31 15.99
C ALA A 50 -12.39 24.26 16.30
N ASN A 51 -13.20 23.63 15.43
CA ASN A 51 -14.63 23.42 15.71
C ASN A 51 -14.87 22.50 16.90
N LEU A 52 -14.11 21.40 17.03
CA LEU A 52 -14.22 20.49 18.17
C LEU A 52 -13.73 21.14 19.48
N ASP A 53 -12.63 21.88 19.42
CA ASP A 53 -12.06 22.60 20.56
C ASP A 53 -13.02 23.70 21.04
N GLN A 54 -13.68 24.41 20.12
CA GLN A 54 -14.72 25.40 20.43
C GLN A 54 -15.92 24.75 21.13
N GLN A 55 -16.42 23.62 20.60
CA GLN A 55 -17.52 22.89 21.25
C GLN A 55 -17.16 22.42 22.66
N GLU A 56 -15.92 21.96 22.85
CA GLU A 56 -15.45 21.51 24.15
C GLU A 56 -15.37 22.68 25.14
N ALA A 57 -14.87 23.84 24.69
CA ALA A 57 -14.84 25.06 25.49
C ALA A 57 -16.25 25.51 25.90
N GLU A 58 -17.20 25.56 24.97
CA GLU A 58 -18.59 25.93 25.25
C GLU A 58 -19.26 25.00 26.26
N ARG A 59 -19.06 23.68 26.12
CA ARG A 59 -19.53 22.72 27.12
C ARG A 59 -18.88 22.93 28.49
N SER A 60 -17.58 23.28 28.52
CA SER A 60 -16.87 23.55 29.78
C SER A 60 -17.42 24.78 30.51
N TYR A 61 -17.96 25.75 29.78
CA TYR A 61 -18.61 26.95 30.33
C TYR A 61 -20.09 26.72 30.66
N GLY A 62 -20.63 25.51 30.49
CA GLY A 62 -22.03 25.19 30.79
C GLY A 62 -23.03 25.70 29.77
N VAL A 63 -22.60 26.02 28.54
CA VAL A 63 -23.50 26.36 27.43
C VAL A 63 -24.41 25.16 27.13
N SER A 64 -25.71 25.41 26.98
CA SER A 64 -26.70 24.37 26.65
C SER A 64 -26.36 23.67 25.34
N GLU A 65 -26.66 22.37 25.21
CA GLU A 65 -26.36 21.60 23.99
C GLU A 65 -27.00 22.22 22.72
N ASP A 66 -28.11 22.95 22.88
CA ASP A 66 -28.82 23.63 21.80
C ASP A 66 -28.12 24.91 21.31
N GLU A 67 -27.25 25.49 22.14
CA GLU A 67 -26.52 26.74 21.88
C GLU A 67 -25.04 26.50 21.51
N VAL A 68 -24.55 25.26 21.65
CA VAL A 68 -23.20 24.86 21.26
C VAL A 68 -23.02 25.00 19.75
N THR A 69 -21.84 25.49 19.35
CA THR A 69 -21.40 25.65 17.97
C THR A 69 -21.72 24.38 17.15
N PRO A 70 -22.45 24.48 16.03
CA PRO A 70 -22.81 23.30 15.23
C PRO A 70 -21.58 22.51 14.76
N GLY A 71 -21.71 21.19 14.80
CA GLY A 71 -20.65 20.28 14.36
C GLY A 71 -20.33 20.46 12.87
N LEU A 72 -19.05 20.60 12.54
CA LEU A 72 -18.64 20.73 11.15
C LEU A 72 -18.91 19.44 10.37
N ASN A 73 -19.69 19.53 9.29
CA ASN A 73 -19.90 18.42 8.39
C ASN A 73 -18.57 18.10 7.66
N TRP A 74 -17.91 17.02 8.05
CA TRP A 74 -16.63 16.59 7.49
C TRP A 74 -16.74 15.65 6.28
N SER A 75 -17.89 15.64 5.60
CA SER A 75 -17.99 14.94 4.31
C SER A 75 -17.03 15.54 3.28
N ALA A 76 -16.53 14.72 2.36
CA ALA A 76 -15.61 15.19 1.32
C ALA A 76 -16.20 16.36 0.50
N TYR A 77 -17.51 16.34 0.26
CA TYR A 77 -18.23 17.42 -0.40
C TYR A 77 -18.21 18.73 0.41
N SER A 78 -18.57 18.67 1.69
CA SER A 78 -18.59 19.86 2.58
C SER A 78 -17.19 20.47 2.77
N LEU A 79 -16.17 19.62 2.97
CA LEU A 79 -14.79 20.07 3.06
C LEU A 79 -14.34 20.73 1.75
N ARG A 80 -14.73 20.20 0.59
CA ARG A 80 -14.43 20.79 -0.72
C ARG A 80 -15.16 22.12 -0.93
N LYS A 81 -16.41 22.23 -0.51
CA LYS A 81 -17.18 23.50 -0.57
C LYS A 81 -16.48 24.59 0.25
N THR A 82 -16.09 24.25 1.47
CA THR A 82 -15.37 25.18 2.37
C THR A 82 -13.99 25.56 1.82
N TRP A 83 -13.25 24.60 1.27
CA TRP A 83 -11.97 24.86 0.60
C TRP A 83 -12.14 25.80 -0.60
N ASN A 84 -13.14 25.58 -1.45
CA ASN A 84 -13.38 26.41 -2.62
C ASN A 84 -13.64 27.88 -2.28
N ALA A 85 -14.27 28.17 -1.14
CA ALA A 85 -14.49 29.52 -0.65
C ALA A 85 -13.19 30.17 -0.12
N ALA A 86 -12.29 29.39 0.49
CA ALA A 86 -11.10 29.91 1.15
C ALA A 86 -9.84 29.90 0.28
N LYS A 87 -9.76 29.04 -0.76
CA LYS A 87 -8.51 28.71 -1.46
C LYS A 87 -7.76 29.91 -2.02
N HIS A 88 -8.46 30.94 -2.48
CA HIS A 88 -7.83 32.14 -3.04
C HIS A 88 -7.11 32.96 -1.96
N ALA A 89 -7.62 32.96 -0.73
CA ALA A 89 -7.01 33.65 0.40
C ALA A 89 -5.89 32.82 1.04
N VAL A 90 -6.12 31.51 1.26
CA VAL A 90 -5.19 30.68 2.03
C VAL A 90 -4.11 29.99 1.20
N ALA A 91 -4.30 29.90 -0.11
CA ALA A 91 -3.33 29.33 -1.04
C ALA A 91 -3.38 30.08 -2.39
N PRO A 92 -2.86 31.31 -2.48
CA PRO A 92 -2.85 32.08 -3.73
C PRO A 92 -2.23 31.32 -4.92
N TRP A 93 -1.21 30.50 -4.66
CA TRP A 93 -0.53 29.63 -5.63
C TRP A 93 -1.34 28.38 -6.04
N TRP A 94 -2.61 28.23 -5.62
CA TRP A 94 -3.34 26.96 -5.82
C TRP A 94 -3.48 26.56 -7.29
N ALA A 95 -3.56 27.54 -8.19
CA ALA A 95 -3.77 27.36 -9.62
C ALA A 95 -2.55 26.77 -10.35
N GLU A 96 -1.35 26.86 -9.77
CA GLU A 96 -0.13 26.23 -10.29
C GLU A 96 -0.20 24.70 -10.22
N ASN A 97 -1.06 24.17 -9.36
CA ASN A 97 -1.26 22.74 -9.14
C ASN A 97 -2.61 22.28 -9.69
N SER A 98 -2.74 20.96 -9.88
CA SER A 98 -4.03 20.38 -10.23
C SER A 98 -5.03 20.56 -9.10
N LYS A 99 -6.27 20.96 -9.42
CA LYS A 99 -7.40 21.00 -8.47
C LYS A 99 -7.64 19.66 -7.77
N GLU A 100 -7.25 18.56 -8.42
CA GLU A 100 -7.40 17.19 -7.90
C GLU A 100 -6.42 16.89 -6.76
N ALA A 101 -5.25 17.53 -6.74
CA ALA A 101 -4.29 17.39 -5.66
C ALA A 101 -4.90 17.86 -4.32
N TYR A 102 -5.56 19.01 -4.30
CA TYR A 102 -6.26 19.51 -3.11
C TYR A 102 -7.49 18.64 -2.78
N SER A 103 -8.29 18.30 -3.80
CA SER A 103 -9.51 17.51 -3.62
C SER A 103 -9.22 16.12 -3.04
N SER A 104 -8.13 15.47 -3.47
CA SER A 104 -7.69 14.18 -2.92
C SER A 104 -7.20 14.29 -1.48
N GLY A 105 -6.57 15.40 -1.09
CA GLY A 105 -6.22 15.71 0.30
C GLY A 105 -7.45 15.76 1.21
N LEU A 106 -8.49 16.49 0.78
CA LEU A 106 -9.76 16.62 1.50
C LEU A 106 -10.52 15.29 1.57
N ALA A 107 -10.56 14.52 0.47
CA ALA A 107 -11.17 13.20 0.44
C ALA A 107 -10.48 12.24 1.42
N ASN A 108 -9.14 12.25 1.47
CA ASN A 108 -8.38 11.46 2.42
C ASN A 108 -8.69 11.82 3.88
N LEU A 109 -8.86 13.12 4.19
CA LEU A 109 -9.25 13.57 5.51
C LEU A 109 -10.68 13.10 5.87
N ALA A 110 -11.64 13.28 4.96
CA ALA A 110 -13.02 12.83 5.18
C ALA A 110 -13.07 11.32 5.46
N THR A 111 -12.32 10.50 4.70
CA THR A 111 -12.19 9.06 4.97
C THR A 111 -11.56 8.78 6.33
N ALA A 112 -10.52 9.52 6.71
CA ALA A 112 -9.86 9.33 8.01
C ALA A 112 -10.79 9.67 9.19
N LEU A 113 -11.53 10.79 9.12
CA LEU A 113 -12.50 11.19 10.14
C LEU A 113 -13.67 10.21 10.22
N ASN A 114 -14.19 9.75 9.08
CA ASN A 114 -15.22 8.71 9.06
C ASN A 114 -14.74 7.40 9.67
N ASN A 115 -13.50 6.99 9.38
CA ASN A 115 -12.90 5.80 9.98
C ASN A 115 -12.74 5.93 11.50
N TRP A 116 -12.28 7.09 11.98
CA TRP A 116 -12.20 7.39 13.40
C TRP A 116 -13.57 7.36 14.07
N ASN A 117 -14.58 8.04 13.49
CA ASN A 117 -15.93 8.09 14.06
C ASN A 117 -16.58 6.71 14.11
N ARG A 118 -16.47 5.91 13.03
CA ARG A 118 -16.94 4.52 13.02
C ARG A 118 -16.22 3.65 14.05
N SER A 119 -14.91 3.84 14.20
CA SER A 119 -14.13 3.12 15.20
C SER A 119 -14.53 3.50 16.63
N ARG A 120 -14.81 4.79 16.88
CA ARG A 120 -15.29 5.28 18.19
C ARG A 120 -16.65 4.68 18.54
N LYS A 121 -17.52 4.49 17.54
CA LYS A 121 -18.85 3.87 17.68
C LYS A 121 -18.84 2.32 17.68
N GLY A 122 -17.67 1.68 17.63
CA GLY A 122 -17.59 0.20 17.56
C GLY A 122 -18.06 -0.42 16.24
N GLN A 123 -18.29 0.37 15.18
CA GLN A 123 -18.85 -0.09 13.89
C GLN A 123 -17.77 -0.59 12.90
N ARG A 124 -16.56 -0.85 13.38
CA ARG A 124 -15.41 -1.27 12.58
C ARG A 124 -14.73 -2.44 13.26
N VAL A 125 -14.56 -3.52 12.51
CA VAL A 125 -13.77 -4.68 12.92
C VAL A 125 -12.28 -4.33 12.92
N GLY A 126 -11.56 -4.74 13.95
CA GLY A 126 -10.11 -4.57 14.09
C GLY A 126 -9.70 -3.50 15.10
N LYS A 127 -8.43 -3.09 15.04
CA LYS A 127 -7.82 -2.15 15.99
C LYS A 127 -8.53 -0.80 15.97
N ARG A 128 -8.74 -0.21 17.16
CA ARG A 128 -9.27 1.15 17.30
C ARG A 128 -8.41 2.15 16.53
N VAL A 129 -9.06 2.98 15.71
CA VAL A 129 -8.43 4.03 14.91
C VAL A 129 -8.49 5.34 15.70
N GLY A 130 -7.34 5.96 15.93
CA GLY A 130 -7.23 7.26 16.59
C GLY A 130 -7.63 8.43 15.70
N PHE A 131 -7.79 9.61 16.29
CA PHE A 131 -8.11 10.83 15.57
C PHE A 131 -7.01 11.17 14.53
N PRO A 132 -7.36 11.70 13.33
CA PRO A 132 -6.38 12.02 12.31
C PRO A 132 -5.31 13.02 12.77
N ARG A 133 -4.07 12.83 12.31
CA ARG A 133 -2.93 13.69 12.67
C ARG A 133 -2.51 14.56 11.48
N PHE A 134 -1.96 15.73 11.77
CA PHE A 134 -1.34 16.57 10.74
C PHE A 134 -0.24 15.81 9.99
N LYS A 135 -0.22 15.97 8.68
CA LYS A 135 0.81 15.42 7.80
C LYS A 135 2.04 16.31 7.82
N SER A 136 3.20 15.74 8.15
CA SER A 136 4.48 16.44 8.10
C SER A 136 5.05 16.49 6.68
N LYS A 137 6.07 17.33 6.44
CA LYS A 137 6.81 17.33 5.16
C LYS A 137 7.50 16.00 4.86
N ARG A 138 7.83 15.24 5.92
CA ARG A 138 8.48 13.91 5.86
C ARG A 138 7.49 12.77 5.63
N SER A 139 6.18 13.03 5.68
CA SER A 139 5.18 12.02 5.33
C SER A 139 5.25 11.66 3.84
N THR A 140 4.80 10.46 3.48
CA THR A 140 4.79 10.00 2.08
C THR A 140 4.11 11.01 1.18
N TRP A 141 4.83 11.47 0.16
CA TRP A 141 4.27 12.37 -0.85
C TRP A 141 3.34 11.58 -1.75
N SER A 142 2.11 12.05 -1.88
CA SER A 142 1.12 11.47 -2.79
C SER A 142 0.20 12.55 -3.32
N ALA A 143 -0.34 12.33 -4.52
CA ALA A 143 -1.44 13.10 -5.09
C ALA A 143 -2.27 12.18 -5.99
N THR A 144 -3.59 12.24 -5.88
CA THR A 144 -4.50 11.42 -6.70
C THR A 144 -5.27 12.30 -7.67
N PHE A 145 -5.30 11.89 -8.94
CA PHE A 145 -5.99 12.54 -10.04
C PHE A 145 -7.16 11.66 -10.49
N THR A 146 -8.39 12.16 -10.35
CA THR A 146 -9.62 11.46 -10.80
C THR A 146 -10.29 12.13 -11.98
N THR A 147 -9.98 13.39 -12.26
CA THR A 147 -10.53 14.16 -13.38
C THR A 147 -9.42 14.87 -14.14
N GLY A 148 -9.63 15.09 -15.44
CA GLY A 148 -8.69 15.76 -16.33
C GLY A 148 -8.03 14.79 -17.32
N ALA A 149 -7.11 15.31 -18.13
CA ALA A 149 -6.37 14.51 -19.10
C ALA A 149 -5.25 13.73 -18.39
N PHE A 150 -5.55 12.50 -17.99
CA PHE A 150 -4.57 11.56 -17.45
C PHE A 150 -4.73 10.17 -18.09
N GLY A 151 -3.64 9.40 -18.12
CA GLY A 151 -3.63 8.06 -18.70
C GLY A 151 -2.36 7.76 -19.48
N LEU A 152 -2.38 6.74 -20.33
CA LEU A 152 -1.24 6.41 -21.17
C LEU A 152 -1.11 7.42 -22.32
N ALA A 153 0.12 7.75 -22.70
CA ALA A 153 0.37 8.53 -23.90
C ALA A 153 0.16 7.63 -25.14
N GLN A 154 -0.88 7.91 -25.95
CA GLN A 154 -1.40 7.00 -26.98
C GLN A 154 -0.34 6.44 -27.95
N ARG A 155 0.68 7.22 -28.32
CA ARG A 155 1.72 6.79 -29.28
C ARG A 155 2.96 6.18 -28.62
N ASN A 156 3.14 6.35 -27.31
CA ASN A 156 4.39 6.00 -26.65
C ASN A 156 4.15 5.07 -25.46
N ARG A 157 4.57 3.81 -25.60
CA ARG A 157 4.43 2.74 -24.60
C ARG A 157 5.36 2.90 -23.38
N ARG A 158 5.98 4.07 -23.19
CA ARG A 158 6.85 4.40 -22.06
C ARG A 158 6.55 5.78 -21.47
N HIS A 159 5.33 6.28 -21.65
CA HIS A 159 4.94 7.59 -21.15
C HIS A 159 3.52 7.58 -20.60
N VAL A 160 3.32 8.39 -19.56
CA VAL A 160 2.03 8.62 -18.89
C VAL A 160 1.75 10.12 -18.91
N ARG A 161 0.53 10.49 -19.25
CA ARG A 161 0.04 11.86 -19.17
C ARG A 161 -0.57 12.10 -17.79
N LEU A 162 -0.18 13.21 -17.15
CA LEU A 162 -0.70 13.66 -15.86
C LEU A 162 -1.26 15.08 -15.99
N PRO A 163 -2.30 15.46 -15.23
CA PRO A 163 -2.89 16.79 -15.31
C PRO A 163 -1.89 17.84 -14.81
N THR A 164 -1.80 18.99 -15.50
CA THR A 164 -0.90 20.13 -15.17
C THR A 164 0.60 19.82 -15.31
N ILE A 165 1.03 18.57 -15.15
CA ILE A 165 2.43 18.13 -15.22
C ILE A 165 2.85 17.74 -16.65
N GLY A 166 1.89 17.30 -17.48
CA GLY A 166 2.14 16.90 -18.85
C GLY A 166 2.54 15.43 -19.00
N THR A 167 3.31 15.12 -20.04
CA THR A 167 3.72 13.76 -20.39
C THR A 167 5.04 13.40 -19.70
N VAL A 168 5.01 12.38 -18.84
CA VAL A 168 6.17 11.93 -18.04
C VAL A 168 6.61 10.55 -18.53
N ARG A 169 7.92 10.35 -18.68
CA ARG A 169 8.51 9.07 -19.08
C ARG A 169 8.40 8.04 -17.96
N THR A 170 8.17 6.78 -18.29
CA THR A 170 8.22 5.63 -17.38
C THR A 170 9.48 4.81 -17.62
N HIS A 171 10.00 4.17 -16.57
CA HIS A 171 11.09 3.21 -16.69
C HIS A 171 10.61 1.90 -17.32
N GLU A 172 9.46 1.38 -16.88
CA GLU A 172 8.87 0.17 -17.44
C GLU A 172 7.99 0.48 -18.65
N SER A 173 7.72 -0.57 -19.43
CA SER A 173 6.82 -0.48 -20.59
C SER A 173 5.36 -0.53 -20.14
N THR A 174 4.57 0.44 -20.57
CA THR A 174 3.11 0.48 -20.37
C THR A 174 2.35 -0.40 -21.37
N ARG A 175 3.07 -1.18 -22.21
CA ARG A 175 2.53 -2.03 -23.29
C ARG A 175 1.36 -2.90 -22.86
N LYS A 176 1.46 -3.57 -21.70
CA LYS A 176 0.42 -4.50 -21.21
C LYS A 176 -0.92 -3.79 -20.99
N LEU A 177 -0.90 -2.63 -20.35
CA LEU A 177 -2.09 -1.82 -20.13
C LEU A 177 -2.56 -1.17 -21.44
N ALA A 178 -1.64 -0.67 -22.27
CA ALA A 178 -1.97 -0.06 -23.56
C ALA A 178 -2.75 -1.01 -24.47
N ARG A 179 -2.28 -2.26 -24.61
CA ARG A 179 -2.99 -3.28 -25.43
C ARG A 179 -4.41 -3.54 -24.94
N ARG A 180 -4.63 -3.52 -23.62
CA ARG A 180 -5.96 -3.74 -23.06
C ARG A 180 -6.89 -2.55 -23.32
N ILE A 181 -6.37 -1.33 -23.21
CA ILE A 181 -7.13 -0.12 -23.55
C ILE A 181 -7.47 -0.08 -25.05
N GLU A 182 -6.50 -0.41 -25.91
CA GLU A 182 -6.69 -0.49 -27.37
C GLU A 182 -7.74 -1.54 -27.77
N ALA A 183 -7.82 -2.64 -27.02
CA ALA A 183 -8.82 -3.70 -27.21
C ALA A 183 -10.14 -3.44 -26.47
N ASP A 184 -10.34 -2.26 -25.88
CA ASP A 184 -11.50 -1.89 -25.03
C ASP A 184 -11.77 -2.83 -23.83
N THR A 185 -10.76 -3.64 -23.46
CA THR A 185 -10.78 -4.56 -22.32
C THR A 185 -10.24 -3.91 -21.05
N ALA A 186 -9.92 -2.61 -21.06
CA ALA A 186 -9.54 -1.88 -19.87
C ALA A 186 -9.83 -0.39 -19.96
N ARG A 187 -10.18 0.22 -18.82
CA ARG A 187 -10.37 1.66 -18.68
C ARG A 187 -9.67 2.17 -17.43
N ILE A 188 -8.90 3.25 -17.56
CA ILE A 188 -8.24 3.91 -16.43
C ILE A 188 -9.28 4.75 -15.67
N LEU A 189 -9.38 4.53 -14.36
CA LEU A 189 -10.30 5.21 -13.46
C LEU A 189 -9.66 6.41 -12.76
N LYS A 190 -8.42 6.24 -12.26
CA LYS A 190 -7.66 7.30 -11.59
C LYS A 190 -6.16 7.04 -11.64
N ALA A 191 -5.38 8.10 -11.49
CA ALA A 191 -3.93 8.05 -11.38
C ALA A 191 -3.48 8.55 -10.01
N THR A 192 -2.73 7.76 -9.25
CA THR A 192 -2.10 8.22 -8.00
C THR A 192 -0.61 8.31 -8.20
N VAL A 193 -0.05 9.51 -8.08
CA VAL A 193 1.40 9.69 -8.02
C VAL A 193 1.83 9.57 -6.56
N SER A 194 2.96 8.92 -6.31
CA SER A 194 3.61 8.97 -5.01
C SER A 194 5.13 8.95 -5.11
N HIS A 195 5.81 9.55 -4.13
CA HIS A 195 7.25 9.42 -3.98
C HIS A 195 7.54 8.45 -2.84
N ARG A 196 8.12 7.31 -3.16
CA ARG A 196 8.46 6.27 -2.18
C ARG A 196 9.84 5.75 -2.50
N ARG A 197 10.65 5.59 -1.44
CA ARG A 197 11.94 4.89 -1.53
C ARG A 197 12.86 5.47 -2.63
N GLY A 198 12.89 6.80 -2.75
CA GLY A 198 13.73 7.54 -3.69
C GLY A 198 13.26 7.56 -5.14
N ARG A 199 12.04 7.08 -5.44
CA ARG A 199 11.48 7.07 -6.80
C ARG A 199 10.08 7.65 -6.83
N TRP A 200 9.77 8.30 -7.95
CA TRP A 200 8.40 8.66 -8.30
C TRP A 200 7.71 7.45 -8.92
N LEU A 201 6.52 7.14 -8.43
CA LEU A 201 5.68 6.05 -8.88
C LEU A 201 4.34 6.62 -9.32
N VAL A 202 3.77 6.11 -10.41
CA VAL A 202 2.38 6.33 -10.78
C VAL A 202 1.62 5.02 -10.71
N SER A 203 0.55 5.00 -9.92
CA SER A 203 -0.40 3.90 -9.81
C SER A 203 -1.66 4.26 -10.60
N LEU A 204 -1.83 3.64 -11.76
CA LEU A 204 -3.01 3.75 -12.61
C LEU A 204 -4.01 2.68 -12.18
N GLN A 205 -5.08 3.09 -11.49
CA GLN A 205 -6.19 2.18 -11.21
C GLN A 205 -7.02 2.04 -12.48
N ALA A 206 -7.15 0.82 -12.98
CA ALA A 206 -7.92 0.49 -14.15
C ALA A 206 -8.95 -0.60 -13.84
N GLU A 207 -10.15 -0.46 -14.37
CA GLU A 207 -11.04 -1.62 -14.55
C GLU A 207 -10.55 -2.41 -15.76
N VAL A 208 -10.46 -3.73 -15.62
CA VAL A 208 -9.89 -4.63 -16.63
C VAL A 208 -10.81 -5.83 -16.78
N GLN A 209 -11.20 -6.13 -18.02
CA GLN A 209 -11.90 -7.36 -18.36
C GLN A 209 -10.95 -8.53 -18.14
N ARG A 210 -11.42 -9.50 -17.38
CA ARG A 210 -10.69 -10.73 -17.10
C ARG A 210 -11.63 -11.89 -17.35
N ASP A 211 -11.31 -12.65 -18.37
CA ASP A 211 -11.82 -14.00 -18.50
C ASP A 211 -11.13 -14.83 -17.41
N GLN A 212 -11.92 -15.47 -16.56
CA GLN A 212 -11.40 -16.31 -15.48
C GLN A 212 -11.04 -17.66 -16.09
N PRO A 213 -9.74 -18.01 -16.19
CA PRO A 213 -9.39 -19.34 -16.67
C PRO A 213 -9.90 -20.37 -15.67
N GLN A 214 -10.42 -21.50 -16.19
CA GLN A 214 -10.57 -22.68 -15.35
C GLN A 214 -9.17 -23.11 -14.90
N PRO A 215 -8.94 -23.27 -13.60
CA PRO A 215 -7.62 -23.62 -13.09
C PRO A 215 -7.23 -25.02 -13.56
N ALA A 216 -5.97 -25.17 -13.97
CA ALA A 216 -5.37 -26.45 -14.32
C ALA A 216 -4.99 -27.19 -13.03
N THR A 217 -5.95 -27.86 -12.40
CA THR A 217 -5.76 -28.41 -11.05
C THR A 217 -5.15 -29.81 -11.07
N THR A 218 -4.18 -30.03 -10.19
CA THR A 218 -3.60 -31.35 -9.89
C THR A 218 -4.33 -32.13 -8.78
N GLY A 219 -5.38 -31.57 -8.16
CA GLY A 219 -6.27 -32.30 -7.25
C GLY A 219 -5.81 -32.39 -5.78
N GLY A 220 -5.42 -31.28 -5.12
CA GLY A 220 -4.76 -31.36 -3.80
C GLY A 220 -4.97 -30.19 -2.83
N THR A 221 -4.85 -30.48 -1.53
CA THR A 221 -4.87 -29.51 -0.42
C THR A 221 -3.46 -29.22 0.08
N VAL A 222 -3.11 -27.95 0.24
CA VAL A 222 -1.83 -27.49 0.81
C VAL A 222 -2.03 -26.74 2.12
N GLY A 223 -1.27 -27.12 3.14
CA GLY A 223 -1.17 -26.39 4.40
C GLY A 223 0.07 -25.49 4.40
N VAL A 224 -0.12 -24.19 4.67
CA VAL A 224 0.98 -23.23 4.87
C VAL A 224 1.19 -23.04 6.38
N ASP A 225 2.21 -23.73 6.91
CA ASP A 225 2.56 -23.74 8.34
C ASP A 225 3.49 -22.56 8.73
N ARG A 226 3.39 -22.11 9.99
CA ARG A 226 4.11 -20.98 10.59
C ARG A 226 5.20 -21.37 11.62
N GLY A 227 5.77 -22.57 11.57
CA GLY A 227 6.87 -22.98 12.46
C GLY A 227 8.25 -22.38 12.11
N GLN A 228 8.88 -21.66 13.06
CA GLN A 228 10.35 -21.64 13.15
C GLN A 228 10.79 -22.91 13.88
N ALA A 229 11.73 -23.67 13.30
CA ALA A 229 12.37 -24.77 14.01
C ALA A 229 13.27 -24.25 15.16
N PRO A 230 13.41 -24.98 16.28
CA PRO A 230 14.38 -24.65 17.31
C PRO A 230 15.79 -24.71 16.69
N GLY A 231 16.53 -23.59 16.74
CA GLY A 231 17.93 -23.54 16.28
C GLY A 231 18.17 -23.15 14.82
N GLY A 232 17.16 -22.70 14.06
CA GLY A 232 17.39 -22.01 12.77
C GLY A 232 17.77 -22.90 11.56
N ALA A 233 17.71 -24.23 11.68
CA ALA A 233 17.84 -25.15 10.54
C ALA A 233 16.47 -25.67 10.07
N LEU A 234 16.24 -25.67 8.76
CA LEU A 234 14.96 -26.03 8.13
C LEU A 234 15.10 -27.41 7.46
N HIS A 235 14.44 -28.44 8.00
CA HIS A 235 14.36 -29.78 7.38
C HIS A 235 13.10 -29.93 6.51
N ARG A 236 13.16 -30.88 5.56
CA ARG A 236 12.41 -31.00 4.29
C ARG A 236 11.17 -31.91 4.37
N ARG A 237 10.04 -31.54 3.72
CA ARG A 237 9.34 -32.32 2.65
C ARG A 237 8.05 -31.64 2.13
N THR A 238 8.20 -30.69 1.20
CA THR A 238 7.74 -30.72 -0.22
C THR A 238 8.29 -29.44 -0.85
N ARG A 239 8.92 -29.58 -2.02
CA ARG A 239 9.82 -28.56 -2.57
C ARG A 239 9.04 -27.59 -3.46
N VAL A 240 8.54 -26.50 -2.88
CA VAL A 240 8.21 -25.29 -3.67
C VAL A 240 9.43 -24.38 -3.59
N GLU A 241 10.27 -24.43 -4.62
CA GLU A 241 11.48 -23.59 -4.68
C GLU A 241 11.09 -22.13 -4.88
N SER A 242 11.02 -21.35 -3.82
CA SER A 242 10.97 -19.89 -3.96
C SER A 242 12.40 -19.38 -4.16
N GLU A 243 12.65 -18.75 -5.32
CA GLU A 243 13.90 -18.02 -5.62
C GLU A 243 13.95 -16.64 -4.94
N ALA A 244 13.09 -16.39 -3.95
CA ALA A 244 13.12 -15.15 -3.19
C ALA A 244 14.40 -15.08 -2.33
N PRO A 245 15.16 -13.98 -2.35
CA PRO A 245 16.38 -13.87 -1.56
C PRO A 245 16.09 -14.01 -0.05
N GLY A 246 16.73 -14.99 0.58
CA GLY A 246 16.76 -15.15 2.04
C GLY A 246 17.47 -13.98 2.77
N PRO A 247 17.43 -13.98 4.12
CA PRO A 247 17.90 -12.90 4.97
C PRO A 247 19.40 -12.55 4.87
N CYS A 248 20.23 -13.32 4.14
CA CYS A 248 21.66 -12.99 3.97
C CYS A 248 21.92 -11.66 3.23
N ALA A 249 20.98 -11.13 2.45
CA ALA A 249 21.12 -9.77 1.90
C ALA A 249 21.03 -8.67 2.98
N ALA A 250 20.51 -9.00 4.17
CA ALA A 250 20.42 -8.09 5.32
C ALA A 250 21.58 -8.25 6.31
N GLU A 251 22.31 -9.38 6.30
CA GLU A 251 23.56 -9.54 7.09
C GLU A 251 24.71 -8.71 6.51
N THR A 252 24.68 -8.44 5.21
CA THR A 252 25.66 -7.57 4.52
C THR A 252 25.17 -6.14 4.33
N ALA A 253 23.97 -5.80 4.79
CA ALA A 253 23.63 -4.40 4.98
C ALA A 253 24.51 -3.92 6.14
N PRO A 254 25.52 -3.06 5.90
CA PRO A 254 26.32 -2.56 7.00
C PRO A 254 25.36 -2.01 8.04
N THR A 255 25.66 -2.26 9.31
CA THR A 255 25.16 -1.51 10.45
C THR A 255 25.65 -0.06 10.30
N ALA A 256 25.23 0.63 9.24
CA ALA A 256 25.65 1.98 8.85
C ALA A 256 25.01 3.04 9.73
N THR A 257 24.52 2.64 10.90
CA THR A 257 24.13 3.50 12.01
C THR A 257 25.17 3.51 13.13
N ALA A 258 26.22 2.68 13.08
CA ALA A 258 27.22 2.59 14.14
C ALA A 258 28.35 3.63 14.02
N ASP A 259 28.66 4.13 12.82
CA ASP A 259 29.88 4.93 12.56
C ASP A 259 29.63 6.43 12.30
N VAL A 260 28.60 7.04 12.91
CA VAL A 260 28.49 8.51 12.94
C VAL A 260 28.97 8.99 14.31
N PRO A 261 30.19 9.54 14.44
CA PRO A 261 30.66 10.06 15.71
C PRO A 261 29.77 11.23 16.18
N PRO A 262 29.51 11.36 17.49
CA PRO A 262 28.75 12.49 18.00
C PRO A 262 29.61 13.76 17.92
N HIS A 263 29.17 14.69 17.06
CA HIS A 263 29.44 16.14 17.12
C HIS A 263 30.92 16.58 17.11
N GLY A 264 31.45 16.91 15.92
CA GLY A 264 32.61 17.80 15.77
C GLY A 264 32.22 19.27 16.00
N SER A 265 33.10 20.03 16.64
CA SER A 265 32.85 21.38 17.17
C SER A 265 32.98 22.54 16.17
N GLY A 266 33.04 22.28 14.85
CA GLY A 266 33.16 23.30 13.81
C GLY A 266 31.90 23.45 12.93
N GLN A 267 31.55 24.67 12.51
CA GLN A 267 30.43 24.92 11.59
C GLN A 267 30.62 24.29 10.19
N ALA A 268 31.86 24.21 9.70
CA ALA A 268 32.19 23.53 8.45
C ALA A 268 32.00 22.01 8.56
N ASP A 269 32.51 21.41 9.65
CA ASP A 269 32.36 19.99 9.96
C ASP A 269 30.88 19.57 10.13
N GLN A 270 30.03 20.47 10.61
CA GLN A 270 28.59 20.22 10.74
C GLN A 270 27.88 20.06 9.40
N ALA A 271 28.23 20.86 8.39
CA ALA A 271 27.64 20.75 7.06
C ALA A 271 28.04 19.43 6.37
N GLU A 272 29.33 19.10 6.41
CA GLU A 272 29.85 17.83 5.86
C GLU A 272 29.30 16.61 6.59
N THR A 273 29.13 16.69 7.92
CA THR A 273 28.51 15.63 8.72
C THR A 273 27.04 15.41 8.34
N VAL A 274 26.31 16.50 8.06
CA VAL A 274 24.90 16.42 7.63
C VAL A 274 24.77 15.83 6.22
N GLU A 275 25.65 16.22 5.29
CA GLU A 275 25.68 15.65 3.94
C GLU A 275 26.03 14.15 3.96
N ARG A 276 27.06 13.76 4.71
CA ARG A 276 27.45 12.35 4.90
C ARG A 276 26.35 11.54 5.57
N TRP A 277 25.59 12.12 6.50
CA TRP A 277 24.41 11.51 7.09
C TRP A 277 23.31 11.31 6.03
N HIS A 278 23.03 12.31 5.19
CA HIS A 278 22.06 12.21 4.11
C HIS A 278 22.43 11.09 3.11
N ASP A 279 23.69 11.01 2.70
CA ASP A 279 24.20 9.97 1.80
C ASP A 279 24.06 8.57 2.39
N THR A 280 24.39 8.43 3.68
CA THR A 280 24.27 7.17 4.41
C THR A 280 22.80 6.75 4.51
N GLN A 281 21.90 7.68 4.84
CA GLN A 281 20.47 7.43 4.87
C GLN A 281 19.94 7.01 3.49
N ASP A 282 20.43 7.62 2.42
CA ASP A 282 20.03 7.25 1.07
C ASP A 282 20.56 5.89 0.64
N ARG A 283 21.79 5.51 1.04
CA ARG A 283 22.31 4.15 0.85
C ARG A 283 21.47 3.12 1.60
N VAL A 284 21.14 3.37 2.86
CA VAL A 284 20.26 2.50 3.66
C VAL A 284 18.89 2.36 3.00
N ARG A 285 18.29 3.46 2.53
CA ARG A 285 17.01 3.45 1.82
C ARG A 285 17.05 2.64 0.54
N ARG A 286 18.15 2.69 -0.23
CA ARG A 286 18.32 1.88 -1.46
C ARG A 286 18.31 0.39 -1.16
N VAL A 287 19.05 -0.05 -0.13
CA VAL A 287 19.09 -1.46 0.28
C VAL A 287 17.72 -1.90 0.80
N GLN A 288 17.09 -1.12 1.67
CA GLN A 288 15.74 -1.40 2.18
C GLN A 288 14.70 -1.48 1.05
N HIS A 289 14.83 -0.64 0.01
CA HIS A 289 13.98 -0.69 -1.17
C HIS A 289 14.15 -2.00 -1.94
N TYR A 290 15.40 -2.41 -2.18
CA TYR A 290 15.69 -3.67 -2.87
C TYR A 290 15.11 -4.87 -2.12
N VAL A 291 15.39 -4.99 -0.82
CA VAL A 291 14.90 -6.08 0.03
C VAL A 291 13.36 -6.13 0.03
N ALA A 292 12.71 -4.98 0.15
CA ALA A 292 11.25 -4.96 0.19
C ALA A 292 10.60 -5.26 -1.16
N ASN A 293 11.24 -4.92 -2.29
CA ASN A 293 10.75 -5.32 -3.62
C ASN A 293 10.95 -6.82 -3.87
N ALA A 294 12.12 -7.35 -3.51
CA ALA A 294 12.39 -8.78 -3.63
C ALA A 294 11.43 -9.62 -2.78
N ARG A 295 11.11 -9.16 -1.56
CA ARG A 295 10.08 -9.77 -0.71
C ARG A 295 8.69 -9.73 -1.35
N ALA A 296 8.30 -8.57 -1.88
CA ALA A 296 6.99 -8.42 -2.52
C ALA A 296 6.85 -9.35 -3.74
N GLU A 297 7.89 -9.46 -4.56
CA GLU A 297 7.95 -10.37 -5.70
C GLU A 297 7.89 -11.83 -5.26
N GLY A 298 8.69 -12.23 -4.27
CA GLY A 298 8.68 -13.58 -3.73
C GLY A 298 7.31 -14.01 -3.20
N LEU A 299 6.64 -13.12 -2.45
CA LEU A 299 5.27 -13.34 -1.98
C LEU A 299 4.27 -13.44 -3.15
N HIS A 300 4.43 -12.62 -4.18
CA HIS A 300 3.58 -12.67 -5.36
C HIS A 300 3.75 -13.97 -6.15
N GLN A 301 4.97 -14.44 -6.35
CA GLN A 301 5.23 -15.71 -7.03
C GLN A 301 4.68 -16.89 -6.22
N LEU A 302 4.97 -16.92 -4.93
CA LEU A 302 4.46 -17.95 -4.02
C LEU A 302 2.93 -18.00 -4.03
N SER A 303 2.27 -16.86 -3.81
CA SER A 303 0.80 -16.82 -3.76
C SER A 303 0.16 -17.15 -5.09
N SER A 304 0.84 -16.92 -6.23
CA SER A 304 0.36 -17.37 -7.54
C SER A 304 0.48 -18.88 -7.65
N ARG A 305 1.67 -19.44 -7.41
CA ARG A 305 1.88 -20.90 -7.45
C ARG A 305 0.90 -21.65 -6.55
N LEU A 306 0.68 -21.18 -5.31
CA LEU A 306 -0.26 -21.81 -4.39
C LEU A 306 -1.70 -21.84 -4.94
N VAL A 307 -2.12 -20.79 -5.64
CA VAL A 307 -3.48 -20.66 -6.18
C VAL A 307 -3.62 -21.39 -7.53
N ASP A 308 -2.54 -21.44 -8.30
CA ASP A 308 -2.48 -22.09 -9.61
C ASP A 308 -2.36 -23.63 -9.48
N GLU A 309 -1.60 -24.13 -8.49
CA GLU A 309 -1.26 -25.56 -8.35
C GLU A 309 -2.22 -26.36 -7.45
N PHE A 310 -2.86 -25.71 -6.45
CA PHE A 310 -3.66 -26.38 -5.41
C PHE A 310 -5.14 -25.93 -5.42
N ASP A 311 -6.02 -26.85 -5.02
CA ASP A 311 -7.46 -26.60 -4.93
C ASP A 311 -7.86 -25.90 -3.64
N THR A 312 -7.19 -26.28 -2.55
CA THR A 312 -7.44 -25.74 -1.22
C THR A 312 -6.13 -25.30 -0.59
N VAL A 313 -6.03 -24.00 -0.29
CA VAL A 313 -4.90 -23.41 0.45
C VAL A 313 -5.37 -23.10 1.86
N VAL A 314 -4.82 -23.83 2.83
CA VAL A 314 -5.10 -23.63 4.26
C VAL A 314 -4.00 -22.78 4.86
N VAL A 315 -4.38 -21.64 5.45
CA VAL A 315 -3.45 -20.71 6.10
C VAL A 315 -3.78 -20.60 7.58
N GLU A 316 -2.78 -20.85 8.42
CA GLU A 316 -2.93 -20.74 9.88
C GLU A 316 -3.27 -19.31 10.34
N ASP A 317 -4.19 -19.19 11.31
CA ASP A 317 -4.60 -17.90 11.88
C ASP A 317 -3.76 -17.51 13.10
N LEU A 318 -2.48 -17.20 12.89
CA LEU A 318 -1.60 -16.67 13.94
C LEU A 318 -1.79 -15.15 14.11
N ASN A 319 -1.78 -14.67 15.36
CA ASN A 319 -1.80 -13.25 15.69
C ASN A 319 -0.44 -12.57 15.35
N VAL A 320 -0.17 -12.38 14.06
CA VAL A 320 1.05 -11.75 13.53
C VAL A 320 1.27 -10.39 14.19
N ALA A 321 0.20 -9.62 14.42
CA ALA A 321 0.27 -8.32 15.08
C ALA A 321 0.73 -8.41 16.55
N GLY A 322 0.39 -9.49 17.25
CA GLY A 322 0.90 -9.79 18.59
C GLY A 322 2.37 -10.18 18.57
N MET A 323 2.79 -11.04 17.63
CA MET A 323 4.18 -11.51 17.56
C MET A 323 5.17 -10.44 17.09
N LEU A 324 4.72 -9.48 16.27
CA LEU A 324 5.51 -8.30 15.90
C LEU A 324 5.87 -7.42 17.10
N LYS A 325 5.23 -7.60 18.26
CA LYS A 325 5.60 -6.92 19.51
C LYS A 325 6.77 -7.60 20.23
N SER A 326 7.13 -8.83 19.86
CA SER A 326 8.27 -9.53 20.44
C SER A 326 9.59 -8.90 19.99
N ARG A 327 10.47 -8.60 20.95
CA ARG A 327 11.79 -8.01 20.66
C ARG A 327 12.72 -8.96 19.89
N THR A 328 12.55 -10.28 20.04
CA THR A 328 13.43 -11.29 19.44
C THR A 328 12.92 -11.79 18.09
N LEU A 329 11.60 -11.97 17.94
CA LEU A 329 11.01 -12.60 16.75
C LEU A 329 10.51 -11.60 15.71
N SER A 330 10.29 -10.33 16.09
CA SER A 330 9.65 -9.33 15.21
C SER A 330 10.34 -9.17 13.86
N ARG A 331 11.67 -9.20 13.79
CA ARG A 331 12.43 -9.07 12.55
C ARG A 331 12.18 -10.25 11.61
N SER A 332 12.41 -11.47 12.10
CA SER A 332 12.17 -12.70 11.33
C SER A 332 10.71 -12.83 10.84
N ILE A 333 9.74 -12.43 11.66
CA ILE A 333 8.31 -12.48 11.31
C ILE A 333 7.94 -11.40 10.28
N ALA A 334 8.50 -10.19 10.43
CA ALA A 334 8.32 -9.12 9.44
C ALA A 334 8.97 -9.48 8.10
N ASP A 335 10.06 -10.25 8.11
CA ASP A 335 10.76 -10.69 6.91
C ASP A 335 9.98 -11.74 6.12
N VAL A 336 9.25 -12.63 6.79
CA VAL A 336 8.37 -13.63 6.14
C VAL A 336 7.14 -12.96 5.50
N GLY A 337 6.62 -11.87 6.07
CA GLY A 337 5.53 -11.11 5.44
C GLY A 337 4.17 -11.82 5.40
N MET A 338 3.89 -12.72 6.37
CA MET A 338 2.68 -13.57 6.41
C MET A 338 1.34 -12.81 6.28
N GLY A 339 1.24 -11.60 6.85
CA GLY A 339 0.02 -10.79 6.72
C GLY A 339 -0.22 -10.34 5.27
N GLU A 340 0.86 -10.05 4.55
CA GLU A 340 0.80 -9.73 3.12
C GLU A 340 0.50 -10.98 2.29
N LEU A 341 1.10 -12.13 2.60
CA LEU A 341 0.78 -13.41 1.94
C LEU A 341 -0.73 -13.71 2.01
N ARG A 342 -1.34 -13.63 3.21
CA ARG A 342 -2.78 -13.83 3.38
C ARG A 342 -3.59 -12.86 2.54
N ARG A 343 -3.26 -11.56 2.60
CA ARG A 343 -3.93 -10.53 1.78
C ARG A 343 -3.83 -10.87 0.28
N GLN A 344 -2.70 -11.40 -0.18
CA GLN A 344 -2.49 -11.79 -1.56
C GLN A 344 -3.33 -13.00 -1.97
N LEU A 345 -3.36 -14.04 -1.14
CA LEU A 345 -4.20 -15.22 -1.34
C LEU A 345 -5.68 -14.85 -1.38
N ASP A 346 -6.15 -14.01 -0.45
CA ASP A 346 -7.55 -13.57 -0.40
C ASP A 346 -7.98 -12.89 -1.71
N TYR A 347 -7.18 -11.96 -2.24
CA TYR A 347 -7.58 -11.27 -3.48
C TYR A 347 -7.40 -12.15 -4.73
N LYS A 348 -6.36 -12.99 -4.80
CA LYS A 348 -6.14 -13.88 -5.95
C LYS A 348 -7.23 -14.93 -6.05
N ASN A 349 -7.68 -15.46 -4.92
CA ASN A 349 -8.78 -16.40 -4.88
C ASN A 349 -10.14 -15.70 -5.17
N TYR A 350 -10.36 -14.47 -4.69
CA TYR A 350 -11.57 -13.71 -5.06
C TYR A 350 -11.65 -13.43 -6.57
N LEU A 351 -10.51 -13.27 -7.25
CA LEU A 351 -10.44 -13.14 -8.71
C LEU A 351 -10.80 -14.44 -9.45
N GLU A 352 -11.08 -15.54 -8.76
CA GLU A 352 -11.45 -16.84 -9.32
C GLU A 352 -12.85 -17.31 -8.89
N GLN A 353 -13.36 -16.82 -7.75
CA GLN A 353 -14.63 -17.26 -7.14
C GLN A 353 -15.92 -16.66 -7.73
N THR A 354 -15.86 -15.70 -8.65
CA THR A 354 -17.08 -15.02 -9.18
C THR A 354 -17.82 -15.82 -10.26
N SER A 355 -17.57 -17.13 -10.37
CA SER A 355 -18.28 -18.05 -11.26
C SER A 355 -19.37 -18.85 -10.51
N PRO A 356 -20.58 -19.06 -11.07
CA PRO A 356 -21.55 -19.98 -10.50
C PRO A 356 -20.97 -21.40 -10.52
N GLY A 357 -20.65 -21.96 -9.35
CA GLY A 357 -20.11 -23.31 -9.19
C GLY A 357 -18.64 -23.41 -8.77
N CYS A 358 -17.87 -22.31 -8.78
CA CYS A 358 -16.47 -22.30 -8.34
C CYS A 358 -16.34 -21.64 -6.97
N ARG A 359 -16.70 -22.35 -5.90
CA ARG A 359 -16.39 -21.91 -4.53
C ARG A 359 -15.08 -22.57 -4.09
N ARG A 360 -13.97 -21.83 -4.19
CA ARG A 360 -12.68 -22.18 -3.59
C ARG A 360 -12.62 -21.59 -2.17
N PRO A 361 -12.79 -22.35 -1.08
CA PRO A 361 -12.66 -21.76 0.24
C PRO A 361 -11.17 -21.56 0.58
N VAL A 362 -10.73 -20.30 0.77
CA VAL A 362 -9.61 -20.08 1.70
C VAL A 362 -10.20 -20.34 3.08
N VAL A 363 -9.86 -21.48 3.68
CA VAL A 363 -10.35 -21.82 5.01
C VAL A 363 -9.40 -21.20 6.04
N PRO A 364 -9.79 -20.13 6.76
CA PRO A 364 -9.03 -19.70 7.93
C PRO A 364 -9.12 -20.80 8.99
N ILE A 365 -8.00 -21.18 9.60
CA ILE A 365 -8.03 -22.09 10.75
C ILE A 365 -8.59 -21.34 11.96
N GLN A 366 -9.90 -21.17 12.03
CA GLN A 366 -10.59 -20.98 13.30
C GLN A 366 -10.93 -22.36 13.85
N GLN A 367 -10.05 -22.89 14.70
CA GLN A 367 -10.28 -23.99 15.67
C GLN A 367 -11.03 -25.28 15.25
N ASN A 368 -11.43 -25.47 14.01
CA ASN A 368 -12.15 -26.66 13.55
C ASN A 368 -11.30 -27.50 12.59
N LEU A 369 -10.10 -27.85 13.04
CA LEU A 369 -9.35 -28.98 12.47
C LEU A 369 -10.14 -30.29 12.63
N LEU A 370 -11.05 -30.43 13.58
CA LEU A 370 -11.72 -31.72 13.83
C LEU A 370 -12.81 -32.10 12.81
N GLY A 371 -13.35 -31.15 12.04
CA GLY A 371 -14.45 -31.40 11.08
C GLY A 371 -14.00 -31.77 9.66
N LEU A 372 -12.85 -31.25 9.21
CA LEU A 372 -12.29 -31.52 7.87
C LEU A 372 -11.46 -32.82 7.81
N TRP A 373 -11.12 -33.40 8.96
CA TRP A 373 -10.30 -34.62 9.05
C TRP A 373 -11.08 -35.94 8.92
N ARG A 374 -12.42 -35.90 8.84
CA ARG A 374 -13.30 -37.10 8.80
C ARG A 374 -14.07 -37.28 7.48
N GLY A 375 -13.62 -36.68 6.39
CA GLY A 375 -14.18 -36.91 5.06
C GLY A 375 -13.35 -37.93 4.29
N GLU A 376 -13.91 -39.12 4.06
CA GLU A 376 -13.33 -40.15 3.18
C GLU A 376 -13.05 -39.54 1.78
N ASN A 377 -11.86 -39.79 1.23
CA ASN A 377 -11.35 -39.39 -0.11
C ASN A 377 -10.62 -38.05 -0.30
N GLN A 378 -9.91 -37.50 0.69
CA GLN A 378 -8.87 -36.49 0.42
C GLN A 378 -7.48 -37.02 0.81
N ALA A 379 -6.55 -37.01 -0.15
CA ALA A 379 -5.13 -37.22 0.12
C ALA A 379 -4.67 -36.27 1.24
N ALA A 380 -3.86 -36.77 2.17
CA ALA A 380 -3.37 -35.99 3.31
C ALA A 380 -2.78 -34.64 2.83
N PRO A 381 -3.11 -33.51 3.48
CA PRO A 381 -2.66 -32.20 3.03
C PRO A 381 -1.13 -32.16 3.00
N VAL A 382 -0.58 -31.70 1.89
CA VAL A 382 0.87 -31.53 1.74
C VAL A 382 1.27 -30.28 2.53
N ARG A 383 2.18 -30.44 3.51
CA ARG A 383 2.76 -29.32 4.25
C ARG A 383 3.76 -28.61 3.34
N ALA A 384 3.52 -27.34 3.01
CA ALA A 384 4.48 -26.53 2.28
C ALA A 384 5.40 -25.82 3.29
N ASP A 385 6.64 -26.30 3.42
CA ASP A 385 7.69 -25.59 4.15
C ASP A 385 8.29 -24.52 3.25
N LEU A 386 8.17 -23.27 3.68
CA LEU A 386 8.73 -22.11 3.01
C LEU A 386 10.23 -22.00 3.31
N GLN A 387 11.06 -22.70 2.53
CA GLN A 387 12.51 -22.47 2.54
C GLN A 387 12.86 -21.29 1.63
N LEU A 388 13.19 -20.13 2.20
CA LEU A 388 13.81 -19.03 1.45
C LEU A 388 15.28 -19.39 1.17
N ARG A 389 15.65 -19.65 -0.09
CA ARG A 389 17.05 -19.85 -0.46
C ARG A 389 17.79 -18.50 -0.50
N CYS A 390 19.01 -18.46 0.03
CA CYS A 390 19.91 -17.33 -0.16
C CYS A 390 20.45 -17.35 -1.61
N LEU A 391 20.05 -16.38 -2.43
CA LEU A 391 20.79 -16.07 -3.65
C LEU A 391 22.11 -15.40 -3.22
N ARG A 392 23.23 -16.11 -3.37
CA ARG A 392 24.55 -15.48 -3.28
C ARG A 392 24.69 -14.54 -4.49
N PRO A 393 25.25 -13.33 -4.33
CA PRO A 393 25.70 -12.57 -5.48
C PRO A 393 26.70 -13.45 -6.25
N VAL A 394 26.48 -13.62 -7.55
CA VAL A 394 27.51 -14.13 -8.45
C VAL A 394 28.66 -13.11 -8.35
N PRO A 395 29.87 -13.49 -7.92
CA PRO A 395 31.01 -12.60 -8.02
C PRO A 395 31.20 -12.29 -9.50
N GLY A 396 30.96 -11.04 -9.87
CA GLY A 396 31.20 -10.56 -11.23
C GLY A 396 32.68 -10.66 -11.55
N SER A 397 32.99 -11.47 -12.56
CA SER A 397 33.94 -11.15 -13.63
C SER A 397 33.45 -9.93 -14.42
#